data_AF-A0A820RWD9-F1
#
_entry.id   AF-A0A820RWD9-F1
#
_cell.length_a   1.000
_cell.length_b   1.000
_cell.length_c   1.000
_cell.angle_alpha   90.00
_cell.angle_beta   90.00
_cell.angle_gamma   90.00
#
_symmetry.space_group_name_H-M   'P 1'
#
loop_
_entity.id
_entity.type
_entity.pdbx_description
1 polymer ?
#
loop_
_entity_poly.entity_id
_entity_poly.type
_entity_poly.pdbx_seq_one_letter_code
_entity_poly.pdbx_strand_id
1 'polypeptide(L)'
;MGKTKIPFETEHTVLAMTLDSPRLTWGKHIKKLKTDCLSRLQTLKAVSGTSWGADRKTLKIFYNSFVLSKLNYGSILYESARIIVALQHVPAHCGVRGNEIVDAAAKMAYRNDKSALLPIELADQKFHSKQATREQFQEYWEIQRHGIYLGTIKDSVDNWP
;
A
#
# COMPACT_ATOMS: atom_id res chain seq x y z
N MET A 1 19.96 14.34 -50.70
CA MET A 1 19.95 13.83 -49.31
C MET A 1 19.81 15.02 -48.38
N GLY A 2 18.71 15.10 -47.63
CA GLY A 2 18.30 16.30 -46.87
C GLY A 2 19.22 16.64 -45.70
N LYS A 3 19.60 17.91 -45.57
CA LYS A 3 20.44 18.46 -44.48
C LYS A 3 19.58 18.94 -43.30
N THR A 4 18.81 18.06 -42.69
CA THR A 4 18.07 18.40 -41.47
C THR A 4 19.01 18.29 -40.27
N LYS A 5 19.26 19.40 -39.55
CA LYS A 5 20.01 19.37 -38.29
C LYS A 5 19.17 18.62 -37.24
N ILE A 6 19.72 17.54 -36.69
CA ILE A 6 19.08 16.77 -35.62
C ILE A 6 19.23 17.56 -34.31
N PRO A 7 18.13 17.83 -33.58
CA PRO A 7 18.21 18.52 -32.29
C PRO A 7 18.95 17.64 -31.27
N PHE A 8 19.82 18.27 -30.47
CA PHE A 8 20.46 17.59 -29.36
C PHE A 8 19.47 17.48 -28.20
N GLU A 9 19.00 16.27 -27.91
CA GLU A 9 18.14 16.01 -26.77
C GLU A 9 19.00 15.42 -25.64
N THR A 10 18.79 15.89 -24.42
CA THR A 10 19.57 15.45 -23.26
C THR A 10 19.13 14.09 -22.74
N GLU A 11 17.96 13.62 -23.16
CA GLU A 11 17.34 12.41 -22.67
C GLU A 11 16.83 11.58 -23.83
N HIS A 12 17.16 10.29 -23.84
CA HIS A 12 16.67 9.38 -24.86
C HIS A 12 16.16 8.10 -24.23
N THR A 13 15.00 7.63 -24.67
CA THR A 13 14.44 6.34 -24.23
C THR A 13 14.79 5.23 -25.22
N VAL A 14 15.57 4.27 -24.77
CA VAL A 14 15.96 3.09 -25.56
C VAL A 14 15.59 1.86 -24.74
N LEU A 15 14.83 0.91 -25.33
CA LEU A 15 14.40 -0.32 -24.64
C LEU A 15 13.76 -0.05 -23.26
N ALA A 16 12.90 0.96 -23.18
CA ALA A 16 12.25 1.40 -21.94
C ALA A 16 13.20 1.88 -20.81
N MET A 17 14.47 2.14 -21.15
CA MET A 17 15.45 2.78 -20.28
C MET A 17 15.67 4.23 -20.70
N THR A 18 15.82 5.13 -19.73
CA THR A 18 16.06 6.55 -19.99
C THR A 18 17.54 6.82 -19.82
N LEU A 19 18.21 7.19 -20.90
CA LEU A 19 19.62 7.54 -20.95
C LEU A 19 19.76 9.05 -20.74
N ASP A 20 20.47 9.44 -19.69
CA ASP A 20 20.72 10.84 -19.36
C ASP A 20 22.10 11.27 -19.93
N SER A 21 22.13 12.19 -20.89
CA SER A 21 23.35 12.81 -21.43
C SER A 21 23.84 13.95 -20.53
N PRO A 22 25.15 14.25 -20.40
CA PRO A 22 26.29 13.63 -21.08
C PRO A 22 27.03 12.55 -20.28
N ARG A 23 26.69 12.33 -19.01
CA ARG A 23 27.45 11.45 -18.10
C ARG A 23 26.74 10.15 -17.72
N LEU A 24 25.65 9.80 -18.40
CA LEU A 24 24.88 8.57 -18.16
C LEU A 24 24.60 8.36 -16.66
N THR A 25 24.08 9.39 -15.99
CA THR A 25 23.94 9.39 -14.53
C THR A 25 22.79 8.51 -14.05
N TRP A 26 21.88 8.14 -14.95
CA TRP A 26 20.69 7.31 -14.71
C TRP A 26 19.72 7.89 -13.68
N GLY A 27 19.90 9.14 -13.24
CA GLY A 27 19.15 9.71 -12.13
C GLY A 27 17.66 9.79 -12.41
N LYS A 28 17.28 10.17 -13.64
CA LYS A 28 15.86 10.23 -14.02
C LYS A 28 15.26 8.84 -14.16
N HIS A 29 16.00 7.91 -14.76
CA HIS A 29 15.61 6.51 -14.88
C HIS A 29 15.38 5.86 -13.51
N ILE A 30 16.33 6.02 -12.58
CA ILE A 30 16.25 5.45 -11.22
C ILE A 30 15.08 6.05 -10.44
N LYS A 31 14.83 7.36 -10.56
CA LYS A 31 13.65 8.00 -9.94
C LYS A 31 12.36 7.39 -10.49
N LYS A 32 12.25 7.25 -11.81
CA LYS A 32 11.10 6.61 -12.45
C LYS A 32 10.94 5.16 -11.97
N LEU A 33 12.03 4.39 -11.98
CA LEU A 33 12.07 2.99 -11.55
C LEU A 33 11.64 2.83 -10.09
N LYS A 34 12.07 3.75 -9.21
CA LYS A 34 11.64 3.79 -7.81
C LYS A 34 10.14 3.96 -7.69
N THR A 35 9.56 4.98 -8.33
CA THR A 35 8.11 5.22 -8.29
C THR A 35 7.33 4.02 -8.84
N ASP A 36 7.80 3.46 -9.95
CA ASP A 36 7.27 2.26 -10.58
C ASP A 36 7.28 1.04 -9.66
N CYS A 37 8.39 0.79 -8.96
CA CYS A 37 8.52 -0.34 -8.03
C CYS A 37 7.68 -0.12 -6.77
N LEU A 38 7.57 1.12 -6.28
CA LEU A 38 6.73 1.45 -5.14
C LEU A 38 5.25 1.17 -5.42
N SER A 39 4.75 1.57 -6.59
CA SER A 39 3.37 1.26 -6.99
C SER A 39 3.12 -0.25 -7.05
N ARG A 40 4.06 -1.02 -7.63
CA ARG A 40 3.99 -2.49 -7.68
C ARG A 40 4.00 -3.12 -6.28
N LEU A 41 4.80 -2.57 -5.36
CA LEU A 41 4.83 -3.02 -3.96
C LEU A 41 3.53 -2.69 -3.21
N GLN A 42 2.87 -1.58 -3.51
CA GLN A 42 1.54 -1.30 -2.96
C GLN A 42 0.51 -2.33 -3.42
N THR A 43 0.54 -2.75 -4.69
CA THR A 43 -0.29 -3.85 -5.20
C THR A 43 0.04 -5.18 -4.49
N LEU A 44 1.33 -5.51 -4.36
CA LEU A 44 1.77 -6.71 -3.62
C LEU A 44 1.26 -6.68 -2.17
N LYS A 45 1.35 -5.53 -1.51
CA LYS A 45 0.88 -5.33 -0.13
C LYS A 45 -0.63 -5.59 -0.02
N ALA A 46 -1.43 -5.10 -0.98
CA ALA A 46 -2.87 -5.35 -1.02
C ALA A 46 -3.20 -6.85 -1.18
N VAL A 47 -2.43 -7.59 -1.99
CA VAL A 47 -2.61 -9.05 -2.19
C VAL A 47 -2.09 -9.88 -1.01
N SER A 48 -1.28 -9.30 -0.12
CA SER A 48 -0.68 -9.99 1.04
C SER A 48 -1.48 -9.90 2.34
N GLY A 49 -2.76 -9.50 2.29
CA GLY A 49 -3.59 -9.30 3.49
C GLY A 49 -3.86 -10.57 4.31
N THR A 50 -4.19 -10.45 5.60
CA THR A 50 -4.36 -11.62 6.48
C THR A 50 -5.73 -12.30 6.38
N SER A 51 -6.74 -11.63 5.83
CA SER A 51 -8.11 -12.15 5.67
C SER A 51 -8.41 -12.73 4.29
N TRP A 52 -7.71 -12.27 3.23
CA TRP A 52 -7.90 -12.72 1.84
C TRP A 52 -6.57 -12.87 1.07
N GLY A 53 -5.42 -12.90 1.77
CA GLY A 53 -4.12 -12.86 1.10
C GLY A 53 -3.59 -14.22 0.66
N ALA A 54 -2.64 -14.15 -0.28
CA ALA A 54 -2.00 -15.31 -0.87
C ALA A 54 -0.97 -15.98 0.06
N ASP A 55 -0.73 -17.28 -0.15
CA ASP A 55 0.31 -18.04 0.55
C ASP A 55 1.70 -17.42 0.39
N ARG A 56 2.57 -17.59 1.39
CA ARG A 56 3.93 -17.05 1.43
C ARG A 56 4.77 -17.46 0.22
N LYS A 57 4.63 -18.71 -0.27
CA LYS A 57 5.39 -19.17 -1.45
C LYS A 57 4.94 -18.42 -2.70
N THR A 58 3.64 -18.28 -2.87
CA THR A 58 3.03 -17.53 -3.97
C THR A 58 3.42 -16.05 -3.93
N LEU A 59 3.38 -15.41 -2.76
CA LEU A 59 3.82 -14.03 -2.58
C LEU A 59 5.30 -13.84 -2.95
N LYS A 60 6.17 -14.80 -2.58
CA LYS A 60 7.60 -14.75 -2.94
C LYS A 60 7.81 -14.86 -4.46
N ILE A 61 7.10 -15.78 -5.11
CA ILE A 61 7.15 -15.93 -6.57
C ILE A 61 6.65 -14.66 -7.24
N PHE A 62 5.53 -14.11 -6.76
CA PHE A 62 4.93 -12.89 -7.30
C PHE A 62 5.85 -11.67 -7.12
N TYR A 63 6.49 -11.51 -5.96
CA TYR A 63 7.51 -10.47 -5.76
C TYR A 63 8.66 -10.59 -6.76
N ASN A 64 9.22 -11.80 -6.91
CA ASN A 64 10.33 -12.04 -7.81
C ASN A 64 9.95 -11.77 -9.29
N SER A 65 8.76 -12.20 -9.71
CA SER A 65 8.32 -12.04 -11.09
C SER A 65 7.84 -10.63 -11.42
N PHE A 66 7.32 -9.88 -10.44
CA PHE A 66 6.67 -8.59 -10.69
C PHE A 66 7.55 -7.38 -10.37
N VAL A 67 8.23 -7.39 -9.21
CA VAL A 67 9.05 -6.26 -8.76
C VAL A 67 10.51 -6.48 -9.14
N LEU A 68 11.07 -7.64 -8.78
CA LEU A 68 12.49 -7.92 -8.98
C LEU A 68 12.87 -8.02 -10.46
N SER A 69 12.00 -8.58 -11.30
CA SER A 69 12.19 -8.62 -12.76
C SER A 69 12.38 -7.22 -13.36
N LYS A 70 11.65 -6.21 -12.86
CA LYS A 70 11.73 -4.83 -13.34
C LYS A 70 13.03 -4.13 -12.95
N LEU A 71 13.53 -4.42 -11.75
CA LEU A 71 14.82 -3.92 -11.25
C LEU A 71 16.00 -4.57 -11.97
N ASN A 72 15.91 -5.88 -12.19
CA ASN A 72 17.01 -6.64 -12.78
C ASN A 72 17.21 -6.35 -14.28
N TYR A 73 16.16 -5.95 -14.99
CA TYR A 73 16.19 -5.71 -16.45
C TYR A 73 17.33 -4.80 -16.92
N GLY A 74 17.62 -3.71 -16.20
CA GLY A 74 18.69 -2.78 -16.55
C GLY A 74 19.85 -2.75 -15.56
N SER A 75 19.86 -3.66 -14.57
CA SER A 75 20.82 -3.67 -13.46
C SER A 75 22.28 -3.61 -13.92
N ILE A 76 22.60 -4.34 -15.00
CA ILE A 76 23.92 -4.38 -15.63
C ILE A 76 24.38 -2.99 -16.12
N LEU A 77 23.46 -2.15 -16.57
CA LEU A 77 23.80 -0.86 -17.18
C LEU A 77 24.02 0.24 -16.15
N TYR A 78 23.21 0.28 -15.10
CA TYR A 78 23.37 1.23 -13.98
C TYR A 78 24.21 0.68 -12.82
N GLU A 79 24.85 -0.49 -12.95
CA GLU A 79 25.97 -0.86 -12.08
C GLU A 79 27.13 0.15 -12.19
N SER A 80 27.28 0.77 -13.37
CA SER A 80 28.18 1.91 -13.59
C SER A 80 27.73 3.21 -12.90
N ALA A 81 26.48 3.28 -12.44
CA ALA A 81 25.96 4.42 -11.72
C ALA A 81 26.47 4.38 -10.28
N ARG A 82 26.97 5.51 -9.76
CA ARG A 82 27.39 5.66 -8.35
C ARG A 82 26.25 5.50 -7.32
N ILE A 83 25.07 5.04 -7.72
CA ILE A 83 23.87 4.95 -6.87
C ILE A 83 23.52 3.47 -6.69
N ILE A 84 23.86 2.93 -5.53
CA ILE A 84 23.38 1.61 -5.09
C ILE A 84 21.91 1.75 -4.69
N VAL A 85 21.01 1.13 -5.45
CA VAL A 85 19.58 1.07 -5.11
C VAL A 85 19.30 -0.26 -4.42
N ALA A 86 19.24 -0.26 -3.09
CA ALA A 86 18.82 -1.41 -2.31
C ALA A 86 17.33 -1.25 -1.90
N LEU A 87 16.49 -2.22 -2.23
CA LEU A 87 15.13 -2.30 -1.70
C LEU A 87 15.11 -3.25 -0.51
N GLN A 88 14.98 -2.69 0.69
CA GLN A 88 14.76 -3.46 1.90
C GLN A 88 13.25 -3.55 2.18
N HIS A 89 12.68 -4.75 2.11
CA HIS A 89 11.35 -4.99 2.64
C HIS A 89 11.42 -4.98 4.18
N VAL A 90 10.73 -4.04 4.83
CA VAL A 90 10.54 -4.04 6.29
C VAL A 90 9.17 -4.68 6.56
N PRO A 91 9.11 -5.88 7.16
CA PRO A 91 7.84 -6.52 7.48
C PRO A 91 7.05 -5.68 8.48
N ALA A 92 5.72 -5.68 8.34
CA ALA A 92 4.79 -4.93 9.19
C ALA A 92 4.49 -5.60 10.55
N HIS A 93 5.44 -6.36 11.11
CA HIS A 93 5.22 -7.04 12.38
C HIS A 93 5.68 -6.18 13.56
N CYS A 94 4.89 -6.20 14.65
CA CYS A 94 5.28 -5.56 15.91
C CYS A 94 6.62 -6.13 16.41
N GLY A 95 7.40 -5.32 17.11
CA GLY A 95 8.77 -5.64 17.53
C GLY A 95 9.86 -4.84 16.82
N VAL A 96 9.54 -4.08 15.75
CA VAL A 96 10.50 -3.17 15.12
C VAL A 96 10.47 -1.83 15.85
N ARG A 97 11.48 -1.58 16.69
CA ARG A 97 11.59 -0.39 17.56
C ARG A 97 11.28 0.94 16.83
N GLY A 98 11.71 1.09 15.58
CA GLY A 98 11.43 2.29 14.78
C GLY A 98 9.95 2.47 14.43
N ASN A 99 9.27 1.40 14.02
CA ASN A 99 7.83 1.43 13.73
C ASN A 99 7.01 1.65 14.99
N GLU A 100 7.44 1.06 16.11
CA GLU A 100 6.77 1.24 17.42
C GLU A 100 6.82 2.68 17.91
N ILE A 101 7.94 3.39 17.71
CA ILE A 101 8.08 4.81 18.05
C ILE A 101 7.13 5.67 17.19
N VAL A 102 7.05 5.39 15.89
CA VAL A 102 6.16 6.12 14.97
C VAL A 102 4.70 5.85 15.30
N ASP A 103 4.32 4.60 15.58
CA ASP A 103 2.97 4.23 16.02
C ASP A 103 2.62 4.84 17.37
N ALA A 104 3.57 4.89 18.31
CA ALA A 104 3.39 5.54 19.60
C ALA A 104 3.15 7.05 19.43
N ALA A 105 3.92 7.71 18.55
CA ALA A 105 3.73 9.11 18.23
C ALA A 105 2.37 9.38 17.57
N ALA A 106 1.94 8.52 16.64
CA ALA A 106 0.61 8.61 16.02
C ALA A 106 -0.51 8.43 17.04
N LYS A 107 -0.38 7.46 17.97
CA LYS A 107 -1.32 7.24 19.08
C LYS A 107 -1.34 8.42 20.07
N MET A 108 -0.20 9.05 20.32
CA MET A 108 -0.12 10.26 21.15
C MET A 108 -0.79 11.46 20.48
N ALA A 109 -0.62 11.63 19.16
CA ALA A 109 -1.28 12.67 18.39
C ALA A 109 -2.80 12.48 18.37
N TYR A 110 -3.29 11.24 18.23
CA TYR A 110 -4.71 10.92 18.33
C TYR A 110 -5.33 11.30 19.69
N ARG A 111 -4.55 11.22 20.77
CA ARG A 111 -4.99 11.59 22.13
C ARG A 111 -4.93 13.10 22.41
N ASN A 112 -4.43 13.91 21.49
CA ASN A 112 -4.33 15.34 21.69
C ASN A 112 -5.65 16.01 21.26
N ASP A 113 -6.33 16.61 22.22
CA ASP A 113 -7.66 17.23 22.07
C ASP A 113 -7.67 18.46 21.14
N LYS A 114 -6.48 18.88 20.67
CA LYS A 114 -6.29 19.93 19.65
C LYS A 114 -6.31 19.37 18.23
N SER A 115 -7.22 18.44 17.96
CA SER A 115 -7.41 17.91 16.62
C SER A 115 -7.93 19.02 15.71
N ALA A 116 -7.25 19.29 14.60
CA ALA A 116 -7.78 20.18 13.58
C ALA A 116 -9.10 19.56 13.08
N LEU A 117 -10.20 20.31 13.16
CA LEU A 117 -11.51 19.88 12.65
C LEU A 117 -11.43 19.80 11.12
N LEU A 118 -10.97 18.65 10.62
CA LEU A 118 -11.13 18.29 9.23
C LEU A 118 -12.55 17.74 9.06
N PRO A 119 -13.23 18.04 7.94
CA PRO A 119 -14.50 17.40 7.61
C PRO A 119 -14.31 15.88 7.70
N ILE A 120 -15.21 15.21 8.42
CA ILE A 120 -15.20 13.76 8.60
C ILE A 120 -15.10 13.10 7.23
N GLU A 121 -14.08 12.27 7.03
CA GLU A 121 -13.90 11.54 5.79
C GLU A 121 -15.11 10.62 5.58
N LEU A 122 -15.63 10.54 4.35
CA LEU A 122 -16.89 9.85 4.03
C LEU A 122 -16.92 8.39 4.53
N ALA A 123 -15.74 7.77 4.68
CA ALA A 123 -15.57 6.42 5.22
C ALA A 123 -15.95 6.33 6.71
N ASP A 124 -15.51 7.29 7.53
CA ASP A 124 -15.80 7.34 8.96
C ASP A 124 -17.28 7.64 9.21
N GLN A 125 -17.88 8.51 8.38
CA GLN A 125 -19.33 8.76 8.46
C GLN A 125 -20.14 7.48 8.19
N LYS A 126 -19.78 6.72 7.15
CA LYS A 126 -20.43 5.43 6.84
C LYS A 126 -20.24 4.42 7.96
N PHE A 127 -19.08 4.40 8.60
CA PHE A 127 -18.80 3.52 9.73
C PHE A 127 -19.69 3.86 10.93
N HIS A 128 -19.78 5.14 11.30
CA HIS A 128 -20.64 5.60 12.40
C HIS A 128 -22.13 5.35 12.11
N SER A 129 -22.60 5.61 10.90
CA SER A 129 -23.99 5.28 10.52
C SER A 129 -24.27 3.79 10.65
N LYS A 130 -23.36 2.93 10.18
CA LYS A 130 -23.51 1.47 10.28
C LYS A 130 -23.50 0.98 11.73
N GLN A 131 -22.65 1.55 12.58
CA GLN A 131 -22.65 1.22 14.02
C GLN A 131 -23.95 1.62 14.70
N ALA A 132 -24.41 2.86 14.49
CA ALA A 132 -25.66 3.34 15.08
C ALA A 132 -26.88 2.51 14.64
N THR A 133 -26.96 2.14 13.36
CA THR A 133 -28.04 1.24 12.89
C THR A 133 -27.95 -0.14 13.52
N ARG A 134 -26.73 -0.67 13.75
CA ARG A 134 -26.54 -1.97 14.41
C ARG A 134 -26.94 -1.93 15.88
N GLU A 135 -26.60 -0.84 16.58
CA GLU A 135 -26.97 -0.63 17.99
C GLU A 135 -28.50 -0.56 18.13
N GLN A 136 -29.17 0.26 17.32
CA GLN A 136 -30.64 0.35 17.31
C GLN A 136 -31.31 -0.99 17.01
N PHE A 137 -30.75 -1.76 16.06
CA PHE A 137 -31.32 -3.06 15.71
C PHE A 137 -31.04 -4.11 16.80
N GLN A 138 -29.91 -4.04 17.51
CA GLN A 138 -29.62 -4.91 18.65
C GLN A 138 -30.54 -4.60 19.83
N GLU A 139 -30.81 -3.33 20.12
CA GLU A 139 -31.80 -2.95 21.16
C GLU A 139 -33.19 -3.50 20.83
N TYR A 140 -33.62 -3.35 19.58
CA TYR A 140 -34.90 -3.91 19.13
C TYR A 140 -34.92 -5.45 19.20
N TRP A 141 -33.80 -6.09 18.87
CA TRP A 141 -33.63 -7.53 18.98
C TRP A 141 -33.82 -8.01 20.42
N GLU A 142 -33.13 -7.42 21.39
CA GLU A 142 -33.24 -7.80 22.81
C GLU A 142 -34.66 -7.63 23.37
N ILE A 143 -35.38 -6.57 22.95
CA ILE A 143 -36.76 -6.34 23.37
C ILE A 143 -37.70 -7.45 22.87
N GLN A 144 -37.51 -7.93 21.63
CA GLN A 144 -38.40 -8.92 21.01
C GLN A 144 -37.98 -10.37 21.25
N ARG A 145 -36.75 -10.59 21.68
CA ARG A 145 -36.14 -11.91 21.81
C ARG A 145 -36.90 -12.83 22.76
N HIS A 146 -37.44 -12.26 23.84
CA HIS A 146 -38.17 -13.01 24.85
C HIS A 146 -39.58 -13.33 24.36
N GLY A 147 -39.73 -14.48 23.70
CA GLY A 147 -41.03 -15.00 23.21
C GLY A 147 -40.99 -15.67 21.85
N ILE A 148 -39.87 -15.55 21.11
CA ILE A 148 -39.67 -16.18 19.80
C ILE A 148 -38.65 -17.31 19.87
N TYR A 149 -38.95 -18.45 19.23
CA TYR A 149 -38.03 -19.59 19.14
C TYR A 149 -36.68 -19.18 18.53
N LEU A 150 -36.68 -18.25 17.56
CA LEU A 150 -35.47 -17.73 16.95
C LEU A 150 -34.54 -17.02 17.96
N GLY A 151 -35.11 -16.40 18.99
CA GLY A 151 -34.35 -15.78 20.07
C GLY A 151 -33.64 -16.77 20.99
N THR A 152 -34.01 -18.06 20.97
CA THR A 152 -33.26 -19.11 21.69
C THR A 152 -32.07 -19.65 20.91
N ILE A 153 -32.04 -19.40 19.59
CA ILE A 153 -31.01 -19.90 18.68
C ILE A 153 -29.95 -18.81 18.41
N LYS A 154 -30.37 -17.53 18.38
CA LYS A 154 -29.49 -16.43 17.97
C LYS A 154 -29.32 -15.39 19.07
N ASP A 155 -28.08 -15.28 19.54
CA ASP A 155 -27.74 -14.40 20.66
C ASP A 155 -27.56 -12.93 20.29
N SER A 156 -27.20 -12.62 19.04
CA SER A 156 -26.98 -11.26 18.58
C SER A 156 -27.43 -11.05 17.13
N VAL A 157 -27.50 -9.80 16.70
CA VAL A 157 -27.85 -9.40 15.33
C VAL A 157 -26.75 -9.76 14.33
N ASP A 158 -25.58 -10.19 14.80
CA ASP A 158 -24.42 -10.49 13.96
C ASP A 158 -24.68 -11.60 12.94
N ASN A 159 -23.81 -11.65 11.94
CA ASN A 159 -23.89 -12.68 10.90
C ASN A 159 -23.82 -14.06 11.53
N TRP A 160 -24.57 -15.01 10.95
CA TRP A 160 -24.49 -16.41 11.33
C TRP A 160 -23.05 -16.91 11.22
N PRO A 161 -22.59 -17.76 12.16
CA PRO A 161 -21.29 -18.40 12.07
C PRO A 161 -21.15 -19.28 10.82
#